data_AF-A0A3D1VC41-F1
#
_entry.id   AF-A0A3D1VC41-F1
#
_cell.length_a   1.000
_cell.length_b   1.000
_cell.length_c   1.000
_cell.angle_alpha   90.00
_cell.angle_beta   90.00
_cell.angle_gamma   90.00
#
_symmetry.space_group_name_H-M   'P 1'
#
loop_
_entity.id
_entity.type
_entity.pdbx_description
1 polymer ?
#
loop_
_entity_poly.entity_id
_entity_poly.type
_entity_poly.pdbx_seq_one_letter_code
_entity_poly.pdbx_strand_id
1 'polypeptide(L)'
;WESLRARRLAGLKFRRQHPLGPYIVDFCCPEIRLIIEVDGEVHKDQREYDATRTEQIEHYGYHVVRFSNDAVIHEHAAVLDAILTAA
;
A
#
# COMPACT_ATOMS: atom_id res chain seq x y z
N TRP A 1 -5.04 -0.41 9.86
CA TRP A 1 -4.29 -1.55 10.43
C TRP A 1 -5.19 -2.67 10.96
N GLU A 2 -6.22 -2.39 11.76
CA GLU A 2 -7.09 -3.42 12.34
C GLU A 2 -7.70 -4.40 11.33
N SER A 3 -8.04 -3.93 10.12
CA SER A 3 -8.59 -4.76 9.03
C SER A 3 -7.55 -5.65 8.35
N LEU A 4 -6.27 -5.25 8.36
CA LEU A 4 -5.18 -5.95 7.66
C LEU A 4 -4.39 -6.90 8.57
N ARG A 5 -4.34 -6.63 9.86
CA ARG A 5 -3.58 -7.44 10.83
C ARG A 5 -4.18 -8.84 10.98
N ALA A 6 -3.37 -9.76 11.48
CA ALA A 6 -3.81 -11.09 11.90
C ALA A 6 -4.61 -11.86 10.82
N ARG A 7 -4.26 -11.69 9.55
CA ARG A 7 -4.91 -12.37 8.41
C ARG A 7 -6.42 -12.10 8.29
N ARG A 8 -6.89 -10.97 8.81
CA ARG A 8 -8.32 -10.63 8.82
C ARG A 8 -8.88 -10.32 7.44
N LEU A 9 -8.07 -9.75 6.54
CA LEU A 9 -8.47 -9.51 5.16
C LEU A 9 -8.16 -10.76 4.32
N ALA A 10 -9.21 -11.52 3.97
CA ALA A 10 -9.15 -12.71 3.10
C ALA A 10 -8.06 -13.76 3.47
N GLY A 11 -7.63 -13.85 4.74
CA GLY A 11 -6.57 -14.77 5.15
C GLY A 11 -5.15 -14.31 4.83
N LEU A 12 -4.98 -13.16 4.18
CA LEU A 12 -3.70 -12.64 3.69
C LEU A 12 -2.86 -12.01 4.80
N LYS A 13 -1.55 -12.27 4.78
CA LYS A 13 -0.63 -11.72 5.79
C LYS A 13 -0.06 -10.37 5.38
N PHE A 14 -0.56 -9.31 6.00
CA PHE A 14 0.03 -7.99 5.90
C PHE A 14 1.05 -7.72 7.02
N ARG A 15 2.14 -7.05 6.65
CA ARG A 15 3.15 -6.47 7.55
C ARG A 15 3.04 -4.96 7.46
N ARG A 16 3.19 -4.26 8.58
CA ARG A 16 3.22 -2.79 8.64
C ARG A 16 4.68 -2.29 8.66
N GLN A 17 4.95 -1.14 8.06
CA GLN A 17 6.27 -0.49 8.02
C GLN A 17 7.37 -1.48 7.59
N HIS A 18 7.19 -2.07 6.41
CA HIS A 18 8.05 -3.14 5.94
C HIS A 18 9.27 -2.58 5.19
N PRO A 19 10.50 -2.94 5.58
CA PRO A 19 11.67 -2.58 4.80
C PRO A 19 11.69 -3.35 3.46
N LEU A 20 11.88 -2.62 2.36
CA LEU A 20 12.03 -3.17 1.02
C LEU A 20 13.15 -2.41 0.30
N GLY A 21 14.33 -3.03 0.22
CA GLY A 21 15.52 -2.36 -0.29
C GLY A 21 15.83 -1.09 0.52
N PRO A 22 16.00 0.09 -0.13
CA PRO A 22 16.22 1.35 0.56
C PRO A 22 14.94 2.00 1.10
N TYR A 23 13.75 1.41 0.85
CA TYR A 23 12.47 1.99 1.23
C TYR A 23 11.90 1.34 2.49
N ILE A 24 11.06 2.10 3.19
CA ILE A 24 10.09 1.56 4.16
C ILE A 24 8.72 1.86 3.57
N VAL A 25 7.91 0.81 3.40
CA VAL A 25 6.54 0.90 2.86
C VAL A 25 5.53 0.69 3.97
N ASP A 26 4.38 1.36 3.90
CA ASP A 26 3.40 1.36 4.99
C ASP A 26 2.83 -0.04 5.26
N PHE A 27 2.42 -0.75 4.21
CA PHE A 27 2.01 -2.14 4.32
C PHE A 27 2.54 -2.99 3.18
N CYS A 28 2.89 -4.23 3.49
CA CYS A 28 3.33 -5.23 2.51
C CYS A 28 2.63 -6.56 2.76
N CYS A 29 2.09 -7.15 1.69
CA CYS A 29 1.64 -8.54 1.65
C CYS A 29 2.58 -9.35 0.73
N PRO A 30 3.56 -10.08 1.29
CA PRO A 30 4.49 -10.88 0.50
C PRO A 30 3.83 -12.03 -0.28
N GLU A 31 2.67 -12.52 0.19
CA GLU A 31 1.97 -13.68 -0.40
C GLU A 31 1.48 -13.39 -1.82
N ILE A 32 1.04 -12.15 -2.07
CA ILE A 32 0.53 -11.66 -3.36
C ILE A 32 1.44 -10.59 -3.99
N ARG A 33 2.59 -10.29 -3.36
CA ARG A 33 3.51 -9.23 -3.76
C ARG A 33 2.81 -7.88 -3.92
N LEU A 34 2.02 -7.49 -2.93
CA LEU A 34 1.29 -6.21 -2.90
C LEU A 34 1.86 -5.27 -1.84
N ILE A 35 2.08 -4.02 -2.23
CA ILE A 35 2.40 -2.90 -1.35
C ILE A 35 1.20 -1.95 -1.30
N ILE A 36 0.88 -1.48 -0.10
CA ILE A 36 -0.13 -0.44 0.12
C ILE A 36 0.56 0.73 0.81
N GLU A 37 0.47 1.91 0.23
CA GLU A 37 0.88 3.18 0.87
C GLU A 37 -0.35 4.02 1.19
N VAL A 38 -0.29 4.76 2.29
CA VAL A 38 -1.34 5.71 2.69
C VAL A 38 -0.75 7.11 2.66
N ASP A 39 -1.06 7.85 1.60
CA ASP A 39 -0.53 9.19 1.39
C ASP A 39 -1.42 10.27 2.04
N GLY A 40 -0.78 11.27 2.63
CA GLY A 40 -1.41 12.55 3.00
C GLY A 40 -1.60 13.46 1.79
N GLU A 41 -2.00 14.72 2.00
CA GLU A 41 -2.07 15.70 0.91
C GLU A 41 -0.72 15.78 0.18
N VAL A 42 -0.73 15.43 -1.11
CA VAL A 42 0.48 15.37 -1.94
C VAL A 42 0.72 16.76 -2.55
N HIS A 43 1.81 17.42 -2.17
CA HIS A 43 2.26 18.63 -2.87
C HIS A 43 2.70 18.27 -4.30
N LYS A 44 2.56 19.18 -5.28
CA LYS A 44 2.89 18.90 -6.70
C LYS A 44 4.29 18.32 -6.89
N ASP A 45 5.26 18.76 -6.09
CA ASP A 45 6.65 18.30 -6.17
C ASP A 45 6.86 16.86 -5.64
N GLN A 46 5.93 16.34 -4.83
CA GLN A 46 5.95 14.94 -4.37
C GLN A 46 5.49 13.96 -5.44
N ARG A 47 4.68 14.38 -6.43
CA ARG A 47 4.15 13.47 -7.45
C ARG A 47 5.21 12.90 -8.39
N GLU A 48 6.20 13.71 -8.78
CA GLU A 48 7.30 13.23 -9.62
C GLU A 48 8.26 12.32 -8.84
N TYR A 49 8.47 12.64 -7.56
CA TYR A 49 9.20 11.78 -6.64
C TYR A 49 8.48 10.43 -6.43
N ASP A 50 7.15 10.45 -6.38
CA ASP A 50 6.32 9.27 -6.20
C ASP A 50 6.30 8.34 -7.41
N ALA A 51 6.32 8.87 -8.64
CA ALA A 51 6.39 8.05 -9.85
C ALA A 51 7.70 7.24 -9.88
N THR A 52 8.83 7.91 -9.63
CA THR A 52 10.16 7.26 -9.57
C THR A 52 10.22 6.23 -8.45
N ARG A 53 9.70 6.56 -7.26
CA ARG A 53 9.66 5.64 -6.11
C ARG A 53 8.82 4.40 -6.43
N THR A 54 7.67 4.58 -7.07
CA THR A 54 6.76 3.48 -7.41
C THR A 54 7.42 2.54 -8.40
N GLU A 55 7.98 3.05 -9.50
CA GLU A 55 8.72 2.22 -10.47
C GLU A 55 9.88 1.43 -9.82
N GLN A 56 10.61 2.07 -8.91
CA GLN A 56 11.71 1.40 -8.19
C GLN A 56 11.22 0.29 -7.27
N ILE A 57 10.08 0.49 -6.58
CA ILE A 57 9.46 -0.56 -5.75
C ILE A 57 8.93 -1.69 -6.64
N GLU A 58 8.29 -1.36 -7.76
CA GLU A 58 7.77 -2.35 -8.69
C GLU A 58 8.88 -3.20 -9.33
N HIS A 59 10.10 -2.66 -9.47
CA HIS A 59 11.27 -3.43 -9.88
C HIS A 59 11.64 -4.58 -8.91
N TYR A 60 11.24 -4.49 -7.63
CA TYR A 60 11.34 -5.62 -6.69
C TYR A 60 10.26 -6.68 -6.89
N GLY A 61 9.43 -6.55 -7.93
CA GLY A 61 8.39 -7.50 -8.31
C GLY A 61 7.08 -7.35 -7.53
N TYR A 62 6.87 -6.20 -6.91
CA TYR A 62 5.65 -5.87 -6.17
C TYR A 62 4.71 -5.00 -7.01
N HIS A 63 3.41 -5.12 -6.81
CA HIS A 63 2.44 -4.12 -7.26
C HIS A 63 2.21 -3.11 -6.14
N VAL A 64 2.05 -1.82 -6.47
CA VAL A 64 1.85 -0.74 -5.49
C VAL A 64 0.49 -0.11 -5.69
N VAL A 65 -0.33 -0.09 -4.63
CA VAL A 65 -1.57 0.71 -4.57
C VAL A 65 -1.44 1.79 -3.51
N ARG A 66 -2.02 2.96 -3.79
CA ARG A 66 -1.96 4.13 -2.90
C ARG A 66 -3.35 4.63 -2.60
N PHE A 67 -3.61 4.95 -1.33
CA PHE A 67 -4.87 5.53 -0.89
C PHE A 67 -4.61 6.84 -0.15
N SER A 68 -5.50 7.82 -0.31
CA SER A 68 -5.46 9.03 0.51
C SER A 68 -5.92 8.72 1.95
N ASN A 69 -5.48 9.54 2.90
CA ASN A 69 -6.01 9.50 4.27
C ASN A 69 -7.55 9.60 4.29
N ASP A 70 -8.13 10.50 3.51
CA ASP A 70 -9.59 10.63 3.40
C ASP A 70 -10.26 9.34 2.93
N ALA A 71 -9.73 8.67 1.91
CA ALA A 71 -10.29 7.41 1.44
C ALA A 71 -10.21 6.32 2.51
N VAL A 72 -9.10 6.23 3.25
CA VAL A 72 -8.95 5.26 4.34
C VAL A 72 -9.92 5.53 5.50
N ILE A 73 -10.19 6.80 5.80
CA ILE A 73 -11.06 7.22 6.91
C ILE A 73 -12.54 7.13 6.54
N HIS A 74 -12.91 7.62 5.36
CA HIS A 74 -14.30 7.83 4.95
C HIS A 74 -14.82 6.76 3.99
N GLU A 75 -13.96 6.08 3.25
CA GLU A 75 -14.31 5.11 2.20
C GLU A 75 -13.74 3.72 2.49
N HIS A 76 -13.64 3.37 3.78
CA HIS A 76 -12.92 2.18 4.25
C HIS A 76 -13.32 0.86 3.56
N ALA A 77 -14.61 0.65 3.27
CA ALA A 77 -15.06 -0.56 2.55
C ALA A 77 -14.52 -0.61 1.11
N ALA A 78 -14.60 0.50 0.38
CA ALA A 78 -14.09 0.60 -0.98
C ALA A 78 -12.56 0.40 -1.03
N VAL A 79 -11.83 0.90 -0.02
CA VAL A 79 -10.39 0.66 0.11
C VAL A 79 -10.08 -0.84 0.27
N LEU A 80 -10.83 -1.56 1.12
CA LEU A 80 -10.62 -3.00 1.29
C LEU A 80 -10.93 -3.78 0.01
N ASP A 81 -12.00 -3.43 -0.70
CA ASP A 81 -12.36 -4.07 -1.97
C ASP A 81 -11.30 -3.80 -3.05
N ALA A 82 -10.77 -2.58 -3.10
CA ALA A 82 -9.67 -2.24 -4.01
C ALA A 82 -8.41 -3.04 -3.71
N ILE A 83 -8.05 -3.21 -2.42
CA ILE A 83 -6.93 -4.07 -2.01
C ILE A 83 -7.13 -5.52 -2.46
N LEU A 84 -8.35 -6.06 -2.34
CA LEU A 84 -8.67 -7.41 -2.77
C LEU A 84 -8.68 -7.58 -4.30
N THR A 85 -9.00 -6.52 -5.03
CA THR A 85 -8.99 -6.54 -6.51
C THR A 85 -7.56 -6.43 -7.07
N ALA A 86 -6.68 -5.76 -6.33
CA ALA A 86 -5.25 -5.64 -6.67
C ALA A 86 -4.40 -6.85 -6.25
N ALA A 87 -4.99 -7.78 -5.49
CA ALA A 87 -4.39 -9.02 -5.00
C ALA A 87 -4.47 -10.16 -6.01
#